data_AF-A0A832IYG6-F1
#
_entry.id   AF-A0A832IYG6-F1
#
_cell.length_a   1.000
_cell.length_b   1.000
_cell.length_c   1.000
_cell.angle_alpha   90.00
_cell.angle_beta   90.00
_cell.angle_gamma   90.00
#
_symmetry.space_group_name_H-M   'P 1'
#
loop_
_entity.id
_entity.type
_entity.pdbx_description
1 polymer ?
#
loop_
_entity_poly.entity_id
_entity_poly.type
_entity_poly.pdbx_seq_one_letter_code
_entity_poly.pdbx_strand_id
1 'polypeptide(L)'
;ASDPRVRGVKGVNFEAGNIMRITTGLARHKTDRQKQAVLFGAGRHAVTRARIVETFGQPVAASLVECWLETGRTHQIRVHMAHAGHGLIGDPVYGGRRKLSEKAIGGPAQAAARNFPRQALHAATLGFEHPVSHETLRFEAEIPQDMAGLIASLRQKSTKP
;
A
#
# COMPACT_ATOMS: atom_id res chain seq x y z
N ALA A 1 -7.50 14.30 2.70
CA ALA A 1 -7.02 15.08 1.55
C ALA A 1 -5.52 14.86 1.42
N SER A 2 -5.01 14.65 0.19
CA SER A 2 -3.65 14.19 -0.16
C SER A 2 -2.53 14.74 0.74
N ASP A 3 -1.66 13.86 1.25
CA ASP A 3 -0.44 14.25 1.98
C ASP A 3 0.43 15.16 1.09
N PRO A 4 0.74 16.41 1.50
CA PRO A 4 1.53 17.35 0.71
C PRO A 4 2.89 16.79 0.28
N ARG A 5 3.43 15.82 1.01
CA ARG A 5 4.72 15.18 0.74
C ARG A 5 4.73 14.30 -0.50
N VAL A 6 3.55 13.92 -1.00
CA VAL A 6 3.41 13.11 -2.21
C VAL A 6 3.41 13.99 -3.46
N ARG A 7 3.05 15.27 -3.33
CA ARG A 7 3.11 16.24 -4.43
C ARG A 7 4.57 16.51 -4.76
N GLY A 8 5.04 15.98 -5.90
CA GLY A 8 6.42 16.11 -6.37
C GLY A 8 7.17 14.80 -6.52
N VAL A 9 6.61 13.66 -6.08
CA VAL A 9 7.19 12.35 -6.36
C VAL A 9 7.02 12.03 -7.85
N LYS A 10 8.13 11.81 -8.56
CA LYS A 10 8.11 11.54 -10.00
C LYS A 10 7.25 10.31 -10.32
N GLY A 11 6.33 10.45 -11.28
CA GLY A 11 5.40 9.38 -11.67
C GLY A 11 4.16 9.25 -10.78
N VAL A 12 3.98 10.13 -9.79
CA VAL A 12 2.76 10.18 -8.95
C VAL A 12 1.92 11.39 -9.32
N ASN A 13 0.67 11.15 -9.68
CA ASN A 13 -0.33 12.18 -10.01
C ASN A 13 -1.60 11.95 -9.18
N PHE A 14 -2.47 12.95 -9.12
CA PHE A 14 -3.78 12.85 -8.46
C PHE A 14 -4.90 13.04 -9.49
N GLU A 15 -5.84 12.10 -9.50
CA GLU A 15 -7.07 12.14 -10.30
C GLU A 15 -8.24 12.65 -9.44
N ALA A 16 -9.42 12.82 -10.06
CA ALA A 16 -10.63 13.21 -9.35
C ALA A 16 -10.92 12.26 -8.17
N GLY A 17 -11.55 12.79 -7.11
CA GLY A 17 -11.89 12.00 -5.92
C GLY A 17 -10.69 11.66 -5.02
N ASN A 18 -9.59 12.43 -5.09
CA ASN A 18 -8.36 12.19 -4.32
C ASN A 18 -7.71 10.82 -4.58
N ILE A 19 -7.87 10.30 -5.80
CA ILE A 19 -7.24 9.04 -6.20
C ILE A 19 -5.79 9.34 -6.59
N MET A 20 -4.85 8.73 -5.89
CA MET A 20 -3.43 8.78 -6.24
C MET A 20 -3.18 7.76 -7.36
N ARG A 21 -2.63 8.21 -8.49
CA ARG A 21 -2.19 7.34 -9.59
C ARG A 21 -0.67 7.35 -9.69
N ILE A 22 -0.07 6.17 -9.58
CA ILE A 22 1.37 5.94 -9.70
C ILE A 22 1.64 5.24 -11.03
N THR A 23 2.31 5.94 -11.94
CA THR A 23 2.67 5.47 -13.29
C THR A 23 4.18 5.49 -13.45
N THR A 24 4.80 4.31 -13.52
CA THR A 24 6.25 4.18 -13.68
C THR A 24 6.62 2.98 -14.55
N GLY A 25 7.90 2.82 -14.88
CA GLY A 25 8.45 1.56 -15.37
C GLY A 25 8.97 0.74 -14.19
N LEU A 26 8.66 -0.56 -14.16
CA LEU A 26 9.22 -1.50 -13.17
C LEU A 26 10.18 -2.48 -13.84
N ALA A 27 11.35 -2.62 -13.24
CA ALA A 27 12.37 -3.56 -13.66
C ALA A 27 13.03 -4.21 -12.45
N ARG A 28 13.73 -5.32 -12.69
CA ARG A 28 14.52 -5.98 -11.64
C ARG A 28 15.60 -5.02 -11.14
N HIS A 29 15.81 -4.96 -9.83
CA HIS A 29 16.85 -4.14 -9.22
C HIS A 29 18.22 -4.63 -9.69
N LYS A 30 19.11 -3.69 -10.05
CA LYS A 30 20.39 -4.01 -10.70
C LYS A 30 21.29 -4.91 -9.85
N THR A 31 21.33 -4.69 -8.54
CA THR A 31 22.21 -5.40 -7.61
C THR A 31 21.50 -6.42 -6.73
N ASP A 32 20.18 -6.34 -6.59
CA ASP A 32 19.41 -7.19 -5.68
C ASP A 32 18.34 -7.93 -6.50
N ARG A 33 18.66 -9.16 -6.90
CA ARG A 33 17.81 -9.93 -7.80
C ARG A 33 16.45 -10.31 -7.18
N GLN A 34 16.27 -10.18 -5.87
CA GLN A 34 14.96 -10.43 -5.24
C GLN A 34 14.06 -9.20 -5.27
N LYS A 35 14.60 -8.03 -5.65
CA LYS A 35 13.88 -6.76 -5.71
C LYS A 35 13.53 -6.35 -7.14
N GLN A 36 12.34 -5.77 -7.25
CA GLN A 36 11.93 -4.85 -8.31
C GLN A 36 12.21 -3.41 -7.88
N ALA A 37 12.42 -2.52 -8.85
CA ALA A 37 12.72 -1.11 -8.66
C ALA A 37 11.97 -0.24 -9.68
N VAL A 38 11.66 0.99 -9.29
CA VAL A 38 11.17 2.02 -10.22
C VAL A 38 12.32 2.46 -11.13
N LEU A 39 12.04 2.46 -12.44
CA LEU A 39 12.95 2.90 -13.48
C LEU A 39 12.21 3.84 -14.42
N PHE A 40 12.76 5.04 -14.61
CA PHE A 40 12.18 6.02 -15.54
C PHE A 40 12.84 5.88 -16.91
N GLY A 41 12.03 5.87 -17.97
CA GLY A 41 12.50 5.72 -19.36
C GLY A 41 12.87 4.29 -19.76
N ALA A 42 12.68 3.31 -18.88
CA ALA A 42 12.90 1.88 -19.14
C ALA A 42 12.07 1.02 -18.18
N GLY A 43 12.11 -0.31 -18.35
CA GLY A 43 11.31 -1.24 -17.57
C GLY A 43 9.89 -1.45 -18.12
N ARG A 44 9.13 -2.33 -17.48
CA ARG A 44 7.77 -2.67 -17.91
C ARG A 44 6.80 -1.65 -17.33
N HIS A 45 5.92 -1.10 -18.18
CA HIS A 45 4.88 -0.17 -17.76
C HIS A 45 4.04 -0.75 -16.61
N ALA A 46 3.86 0.06 -15.57
CA ALA A 46 3.14 -0.29 -14.37
C ALA A 46 2.27 0.87 -13.88
N VAL A 47 1.00 0.58 -13.58
CA VAL A 47 0.05 1.58 -13.07
C VAL A 47 -0.74 1.04 -11.88
N THR A 48 -0.67 1.77 -10.77
CA THR A 48 -1.46 1.53 -9.56
C THR A 48 -2.26 2.78 -9.23
N ARG A 49 -3.56 2.63 -8.99
CA ARG A 49 -4.38 3.65 -8.34
C ARG A 49 -4.56 3.30 -6.88
N ALA A 50 -4.59 4.31 -6.03
CA ALA A 50 -4.73 4.15 -4.60
C ALA A 50 -5.61 5.25 -4.00
N ARG A 51 -6.45 4.88 -3.04
CA ARG A 51 -7.29 5.82 -2.28
C ARG A 51 -7.22 5.49 -0.80
N ILE A 52 -7.06 6.53 0.02
CA ILE A 52 -7.12 6.39 1.48
C ILE A 52 -8.56 6.09 1.88
N VAL A 53 -8.76 5.00 2.63
CA VAL A 53 -10.03 4.60 3.23
C VAL A 53 -10.12 5.13 4.65
N GLU A 54 -9.05 4.97 5.42
CA GLU A 54 -8.99 5.34 6.84
C GLU A 54 -7.56 5.78 7.18
N THR A 55 -7.44 6.75 8.09
CA THR A 55 -6.15 7.24 8.61
C THR A 55 -6.04 6.96 10.10
N PHE A 56 -4.84 6.60 10.55
CA PHE A 56 -4.58 6.23 11.95
C PHE A 56 -3.54 7.13 12.60
N GLY A 57 -3.80 7.47 13.86
CA GLY A 57 -2.91 8.25 14.72
C GLY A 57 -3.10 9.77 14.65
N GLN A 58 -2.58 10.46 15.67
CA GLN A 58 -2.62 11.92 15.79
C GLN A 58 -1.24 12.46 16.23
N PRO A 59 -0.44 13.06 15.33
CA PRO A 59 -0.68 13.24 13.89
C PRO A 59 -0.72 11.92 13.11
N VAL A 60 -1.29 11.93 11.90
CA VAL A 60 -1.45 10.72 11.06
C VAL A 60 -0.11 10.02 10.85
N ALA A 61 -0.05 8.73 11.20
CA ALA A 61 1.15 7.91 11.10
C ALA A 61 0.98 6.72 10.15
N ALA A 62 -0.23 6.21 9.97
CA ALA A 62 -0.56 5.10 9.08
C ALA A 62 -1.89 5.33 8.37
N SER A 63 -2.17 4.56 7.31
CA SER A 63 -3.45 4.64 6.60
C SER A 63 -3.82 3.28 6.01
N LEU A 64 -5.11 2.97 6.03
CA LEU A 64 -5.70 1.90 5.23
C LEU A 64 -5.97 2.45 3.82
N VAL A 65 -5.51 1.74 2.81
CA VAL A 65 -5.53 2.19 1.42
C VAL A 65 -6.11 1.10 0.54
N GLU A 66 -7.12 1.45 -0.25
CA GLU A 66 -7.60 0.64 -1.37
C GLU A 66 -6.70 0.85 -2.57
N CYS A 67 -6.32 -0.23 -3.23
CA CYS A 67 -5.49 -0.19 -4.44
C CYS A 67 -6.19 -0.88 -5.60
N TRP A 68 -6.16 -0.26 -6.77
CA TRP A 68 -6.61 -0.83 -8.04
C TRP A 68 -5.44 -0.93 -9.01
N LEU A 69 -5.38 -2.06 -9.74
CA LEU A 69 -4.30 -2.37 -10.66
C LEU A 69 -4.80 -2.30 -12.10
N GLU A 70 -4.20 -1.44 -12.94
CA GLU A 70 -4.34 -1.58 -14.40
C GLU A 70 -3.36 -2.63 -14.95
N THR A 71 -2.28 -2.88 -14.22
CA THR A 71 -1.23 -3.83 -14.58
C THR A 71 -0.88 -4.72 -13.39
N GLY A 72 -0.48 -5.97 -13.65
CA GLY A 72 -0.04 -6.92 -12.61
C GLY A 72 1.46 -7.23 -12.64
N ARG A 73 2.34 -6.24 -12.48
CA ARG A 73 3.79 -6.51 -12.43
C ARG A 73 4.21 -7.08 -11.05
N THR A 74 5.31 -7.84 -11.02
CA THR A 74 5.85 -8.39 -9.76
C THR A 74 6.07 -7.29 -8.73
N HIS A 75 5.62 -7.51 -7.49
CA HIS A 75 5.74 -6.56 -6.36
C HIS A 75 5.18 -5.14 -6.63
N GLN A 76 4.35 -4.94 -7.65
CA GLN A 76 3.98 -3.61 -8.13
C GLN A 76 3.48 -2.67 -7.03
N ILE A 77 2.48 -3.10 -6.25
CA ILE A 77 1.94 -2.30 -5.13
C ILE A 77 3.05 -1.99 -4.12
N ARG A 78 3.84 -3.00 -3.75
CA ARG A 78 4.91 -2.86 -2.74
C ARG A 78 5.94 -1.82 -3.15
N VAL A 79 6.41 -1.88 -4.39
CA VAL A 79 7.39 -0.94 -4.95
C VAL A 79 6.79 0.46 -5.12
N HIS A 80 5.59 0.56 -5.69
CA HIS A 80 4.93 1.84 -5.92
C HIS A 80 4.63 2.57 -4.61
N MET A 81 4.09 1.88 -3.62
CA MET A 81 3.79 2.47 -2.33
C MET A 81 5.06 2.90 -1.59
N ALA A 82 6.13 2.11 -1.67
CA ALA A 82 7.44 2.53 -1.15
C ALA A 82 8.03 3.73 -1.90
N HIS A 83 7.93 3.77 -3.24
CA HIS A 83 8.35 4.89 -4.08
C HIS A 83 7.60 6.19 -3.75
N ALA A 84 6.30 6.09 -3.45
CA ALA A 84 5.48 7.20 -2.97
C ALA A 84 5.76 7.60 -1.51
N GLY A 85 6.68 6.93 -0.82
CA GLY A 85 7.01 7.20 0.60
C GLY A 85 6.04 6.58 1.61
N HIS A 86 5.16 5.69 1.16
CA HIS A 86 4.10 5.03 1.94
C HIS A 86 4.26 3.50 1.92
N GLY A 87 5.45 2.99 2.24
CA GLY A 87 5.73 1.56 2.29
C GLY A 87 4.76 0.78 3.18
N LEU A 88 4.50 -0.48 2.82
CA LEU A 88 3.56 -1.34 3.54
C LEU A 88 4.13 -1.75 4.91
N ILE A 89 3.27 -1.78 5.93
CA ILE A 89 3.60 -2.32 7.25
C ILE A 89 3.96 -3.80 7.09
N GLY A 90 5.01 -4.24 7.78
CA GLY A 90 5.49 -5.62 7.78
C GLY A 90 6.15 -6.09 6.47
N ASP A 91 6.34 -5.22 5.47
CA ASP A 91 7.04 -5.59 4.24
C ASP A 91 8.56 -5.70 4.47
N PRO A 92 9.16 -6.90 4.40
CA PRO A 92 10.58 -7.10 4.74
C PRO A 92 11.53 -6.56 3.66
N VAL A 93 11.02 -6.26 2.46
CA VAL A 93 11.82 -5.88 1.30
C VAL A 93 11.75 -4.38 1.06
N TYR A 94 10.56 -3.79 1.16
CA TYR A 94 10.26 -2.41 0.79
C TYR A 94 9.70 -1.56 1.94
N GLY A 95 9.44 -2.13 3.12
CA GLY A 95 8.76 -1.49 4.26
C GLY A 95 9.43 -0.25 4.85
N GLY A 96 10.56 0.18 4.29
CA GLY A 96 11.27 1.39 4.69
C GLY A 96 11.85 1.31 6.10
N ARG A 97 12.62 2.33 6.47
CA ARG A 97 13.18 2.47 7.84
C ARG A 97 12.30 3.30 8.77
N ARG A 98 11.19 3.83 8.26
CA ARG A 98 10.37 4.81 9.00
C ARG A 98 9.52 4.08 10.03
N LYS A 99 9.91 4.21 11.29
CA LYS A 99 9.15 3.68 12.42
C LYS A 99 7.89 4.52 12.61
N LEU A 100 6.79 3.86 12.93
CA LEU A 100 5.57 4.53 13.37
C LEU A 100 5.83 5.17 14.74
N SER A 101 5.38 6.41 14.91
CA SER A 101 5.56 7.15 16.16
C SER A 101 4.64 6.61 17.24
N GLU A 102 5.20 6.08 18.33
CA GLU A 102 4.42 5.65 19.50
C GLU A 102 3.51 6.77 20.02
N LYS A 103 3.98 8.02 20.02
CA LYS A 103 3.18 9.17 20.46
C LYS A 103 1.92 9.37 19.61
N ALA A 104 1.97 8.99 18.33
CA ALA A 104 0.88 9.20 17.39
C ALA A 104 -0.19 8.08 17.46
N ILE A 105 0.23 6.83 17.64
CA ILE A 105 -0.66 5.64 17.53
C ILE A 105 -0.78 4.83 18.83
N GLY A 106 0.01 5.14 19.87
CA GLY A 106 0.09 4.37 21.10
C GLY A 106 1.06 3.18 21.03
N GLY A 107 1.57 2.78 22.20
CA GLY A 107 2.48 1.63 22.36
C GLY A 107 1.95 0.31 21.79
N PRO A 108 0.72 -0.11 22.12
CA PRO A 108 0.15 -1.35 21.60
C PRO A 108 0.07 -1.38 20.07
N ALA A 109 -0.40 -0.30 19.44
CA ALA A 109 -0.51 -0.22 17.98
C ALA A 109 0.86 -0.22 17.30
N GLN A 110 1.84 0.47 17.89
CA GLN A 110 3.22 0.47 17.39
C GLN A 110 3.82 -0.94 17.47
N ALA A 111 3.63 -1.65 18.58
CA ALA A 111 4.09 -3.01 18.75
C ALA A 111 3.44 -3.97 17.74
N ALA A 112 2.12 -3.87 17.56
CA ALA A 112 1.37 -4.66 16.57
C ALA A 112 1.92 -4.45 15.15
N ALA A 113 2.13 -3.20 14.74
CA ALA A 113 2.68 -2.88 13.43
C ALA A 113 4.14 -3.31 13.26
N ARG A 114 4.97 -3.20 14.31
CA ARG A 114 6.37 -3.64 14.30
C ARG A 114 6.49 -5.15 14.15
N ASN A 115 5.60 -5.90 14.79
CA ASN A 115 5.63 -7.36 14.82
C ASN A 115 4.78 -7.99 13.72
N PHE A 116 4.20 -7.19 12.82
CA PHE A 116 3.37 -7.70 11.74
C PHE A 116 4.22 -8.53 10.76
N PRO A 117 3.90 -9.82 10.51
CA PRO A 117 4.88 -10.79 10.01
C PRO A 117 5.10 -10.76 8.49
N ARG A 118 4.33 -9.97 7.75
CA ARG A 118 4.32 -9.94 6.27
C ARG A 118 3.87 -8.57 5.78
N GLN A 119 3.99 -8.31 4.48
CA GLN A 119 3.37 -7.13 3.88
C GLN A 119 1.86 -7.09 4.19
N ALA A 120 1.39 -5.99 4.78
CA ALA A 120 -0.02 -5.69 5.04
C ALA A 120 -0.76 -5.39 3.72
N LEU A 121 -0.88 -6.43 2.89
CA LEU A 121 -1.47 -6.42 1.57
C LEU A 121 -2.42 -7.62 1.46
N HIS A 122 -3.61 -7.38 0.92
CA HIS A 122 -4.66 -8.38 0.74
C HIS A 122 -5.38 -8.15 -0.58
N ALA A 123 -5.63 -9.22 -1.32
CA ALA A 123 -6.43 -9.17 -2.54
C ALA A 123 -7.91 -9.34 -2.17
N ALA A 124 -8.59 -8.24 -1.87
CA ALA A 124 -9.96 -8.26 -1.35
C ALA A 124 -11.03 -8.56 -2.40
N THR A 125 -10.80 -8.19 -3.67
CA THR A 125 -11.76 -8.40 -4.76
C THR A 125 -11.03 -8.77 -6.04
N LEU A 126 -11.60 -9.71 -6.79
CA LEU A 126 -11.19 -10.07 -8.13
C LEU A 126 -12.42 -10.07 -9.04
N GLY A 127 -12.35 -9.34 -10.15
CA GLY A 127 -13.39 -9.34 -11.17
C GLY A 127 -12.79 -9.58 -12.55
N PHE A 128 -13.42 -10.43 -13.35
CA PHE A 128 -13.03 -10.70 -14.73
C PHE A 128 -14.20 -11.24 -15.54
N GLU A 129 -14.12 -11.10 -16.86
CA GLU A 129 -15.05 -11.75 -17.78
C GLU A 129 -14.66 -13.22 -17.93
N HIS A 130 -15.60 -14.13 -17.68
CA HIS A 130 -15.35 -15.56 -17.79
C HIS A 130 -14.98 -15.93 -19.24
N PRO A 131 -13.85 -16.62 -19.48
CA PRO A 131 -13.28 -16.76 -20.83
C PRO A 131 -14.13 -17.63 -21.78
N VAL A 132 -15.09 -18.38 -21.25
CA VAL A 132 -15.97 -19.26 -22.04
C VAL A 132 -17.41 -18.74 -22.08
N SER A 133 -17.93 -18.27 -20.94
CA SER A 133 -19.34 -17.84 -20.84
C SER A 133 -19.55 -16.36 -21.11
N HIS A 134 -18.48 -15.56 -21.13
CA HIS A 134 -18.53 -14.09 -21.27
C HIS A 134 -19.31 -13.38 -20.14
N GLU A 135 -19.65 -14.09 -19.07
CA GLU A 135 -20.30 -13.52 -17.90
C GLU A 135 -19.30 -12.74 -17.05
N THR A 136 -19.73 -11.61 -16.50
CA THR A 136 -18.91 -10.86 -15.56
C THR A 136 -18.95 -11.57 -14.20
N LEU A 137 -17.81 -12.14 -13.80
CA LEU A 137 -17.64 -12.78 -12.50
C LEU A 137 -16.98 -11.81 -11.52
N ARG A 138 -17.40 -11.89 -10.26
CA ARG A 138 -16.83 -11.11 -9.15
C ARG A 138 -16.70 -11.98 -7.91
N PHE A 139 -15.49 -12.02 -7.37
CA PHE A 139 -15.14 -12.74 -6.16
C PHE A 139 -14.67 -11.75 -5.10
N GLU A 140 -15.01 -12.03 -3.85
CA GLU A 140 -14.54 -11.29 -2.68
C GLU A 140 -13.85 -12.24 -1.70
N ALA A 141 -12.84 -11.74 -1.01
CA ALA A 141 -12.16 -12.45 0.06
C ALA A 141 -12.14 -11.58 1.32
N GLU A 142 -12.62 -12.13 2.43
CA GLU A 142 -12.61 -11.46 3.71
C GLU A 142 -11.19 -11.06 4.13
N ILE A 143 -11.08 -9.96 4.88
CA ILE A 143 -9.80 -9.50 5.42
C ILE A 143 -9.27 -10.57 6.39
N PRO A 144 -8.04 -11.06 6.21
CA PRO A 144 -7.47 -12.07 7.09
C PRO A 144 -7.31 -11.54 8.52
N GLN A 145 -7.44 -12.44 9.49
CA GLN A 145 -7.50 -12.11 10.92
C GLN A 145 -6.28 -11.31 11.41
N ASP A 146 -5.09 -11.61 10.89
CA ASP A 146 -3.86 -10.87 11.21
C ASP A 146 -4.00 -9.38 10.87
N MET A 147 -4.46 -9.08 9.66
CA MET A 147 -4.64 -7.72 9.16
C MET A 147 -5.83 -7.02 9.84
N ALA A 148 -6.91 -7.76 10.12
CA ALA A 148 -8.02 -7.24 10.91
C ALA A 148 -7.57 -6.83 12.32
N GLY A 149 -6.76 -7.65 12.99
CA GLY A 149 -6.17 -7.34 14.31
C GLY A 149 -5.23 -6.13 14.28
N LEU A 150 -4.42 -6.01 13.22
CA LEU A 150 -3.58 -4.83 13.00
C LEU A 150 -4.42 -3.56 12.84
N ILE A 151 -5.45 -3.60 11.99
CA ILE A 151 -6.37 -2.47 11.76
C ILE A 151 -7.06 -2.08 13.08
N ALA A 152 -7.58 -3.05 13.83
CA ALA A 152 -8.21 -2.81 15.12
C ALA A 152 -7.26 -2.14 16.11
N SER A 153 -6.00 -2.59 16.16
CA SER A 153 -4.96 -1.99 17.02
C SER A 153 -4.65 -0.55 16.61
N LEU A 154 -4.54 -0.27 15.31
CA LEU A 154 -4.26 1.08 14.79
C LEU A 154 -5.44 2.05 14.94
N ARG A 155 -6.68 1.53 15.00
CA ARG A 155 -7.90 2.32 15.21
C ARG A 155 -8.06 2.79 16.65
N GLN A 156 -7.48 2.08 17.61
CA GLN A 156 -7.51 2.51 19.00
C GLN A 156 -6.86 3.90 19.10
N LYS A 157 -7.61 4.87 19.61
CA LYS A 157 -7.09 6.21 19.82
C LYS A 157 -5.94 6.11 20.83
N SER A 158 -4.89 6.90 20.62
CA SER A 158 -3.87 7.13 21.63
C SER A 158 -4.55 7.72 22.87
N THR A 159 -4.90 6.87 23.83
CA THR A 159 -5.36 7.29 25.15
C THR A 159 -4.14 7.77 25.89
N LYS A 160 -3.73 9.01 25.63
CA LYS A 160 -2.76 9.65 26.49
C LYS A 160 -3.52 10.25 27.67
N PRO A 161 -3.11 10.01 28.93
CA PRO A 161 -3.47 10.91 30.02
C PRO A 161 -2.89 12.30 29.78
#